data_AF-A0A1H8ICD5-F1
#
_entry.id   AF-A0A1H8ICD5-F1
#
_cell.length_a   1.000
_cell.length_b   1.000
_cell.length_c   1.000
_cell.angle_alpha   90.00
_cell.angle_beta   90.00
_cell.angle_gamma   90.00
#
_symmetry.space_group_name_H-M   'P 1'
#
loop_
_entity.id
_entity.type
_entity.pdbx_description
1 polymer ?
#
loop_
_entity_poly.entity_id
_entity_poly.type
_entity_poly.pdbx_seq_one_letter_code
_entity_poly.pdbx_strand_id
1 'polypeptide(L)'
;MTNEVEVGKAGALFEDFLKEQGTYDETTEQAVKRVLAFQLAAAMRDQHISKVEMAKRLDTSRSQLDRLLDPSNDGVTLAVLSRAAQVVGRSIRLELV
;
A
#
# COMPACT_ATOMS: atom_id res chain seq x y z
N MET A 1 43.40 -11.33 -9.71
CA MET A 1 42.49 -11.04 -8.58
C MET A 1 41.37 -12.05 -8.64
N THR A 2 41.48 -13.11 -7.84
CA THR A 2 40.42 -14.11 -7.66
C THR A 2 39.29 -13.44 -6.89
N ASN A 3 38.13 -13.29 -7.54
CA ASN A 3 36.91 -12.86 -6.86
C ASN A 3 36.42 -14.03 -5.99
N GLU A 4 36.83 -14.06 -4.73
CA GLU A 4 36.18 -14.90 -3.74
C GLU A 4 34.80 -14.33 -3.45
N VAL A 5 33.77 -14.98 -3.99
CA VAL A 5 32.38 -14.70 -3.61
C VAL A 5 32.12 -15.41 -2.30
N GLU A 6 31.99 -14.65 -1.21
CA GLU A 6 31.61 -15.18 0.09
C GLU A 6 30.15 -15.65 0.04
N VAL A 7 29.93 -16.96 0.22
CA VAL A 7 28.58 -17.55 0.18
C VAL A 7 27.90 -17.30 1.53
N GLY A 8 27.10 -16.24 1.61
CA GLY A 8 26.22 -15.98 2.75
C GLY A 8 25.03 -16.93 2.80
N LYS A 9 24.45 -17.11 4.00
CA LYS A 9 23.16 -17.79 4.20
C LYS A 9 22.10 -16.77 4.63
N ALA A 10 20.87 -16.94 4.16
CA ALA A 10 19.75 -16.13 4.63
C ALA A 10 19.51 -16.37 6.13
N GLY A 11 19.23 -15.30 6.88
CA GLY A 11 18.83 -15.36 8.29
C GLY A 11 17.36 -15.73 8.47
N ALA A 12 16.86 -15.53 9.70
CA ALA A 12 15.44 -15.64 10.01
C ALA A 12 14.60 -14.62 9.20
N LEU A 13 13.29 -14.85 9.11
CA LEU A 13 12.41 -13.95 8.38
C LEU A 13 12.29 -12.62 9.13
N PHE A 14 12.04 -11.54 8.39
CA PHE A 14 11.80 -10.24 9.02
C PHE A 14 10.56 -10.26 9.92
N GLU A 15 9.57 -11.09 9.58
CA GLU A 15 8.39 -11.33 10.42
C GLU A 15 8.75 -11.93 11.78
N ASP A 16 9.74 -12.83 11.84
CA ASP A 16 10.20 -13.43 13.09
C ASP A 16 10.81 -12.35 14.00
N PHE A 17 11.65 -11.48 13.42
CA PHE A 17 12.19 -10.32 14.13
C PHE A 17 11.08 -9.40 14.66
N LEU A 18 10.06 -9.08 13.85
CA LEU A 18 8.95 -8.22 14.30
C LEU A 18 8.11 -8.87 15.41
N LYS A 19 7.92 -10.19 15.36
CA LYS A 19 7.25 -10.95 16.42
C LYS A 19 8.06 -10.93 17.72
N GLU A 20 9.38 -11.10 17.63
CA GLU A 20 10.28 -10.99 18.78
C GLU A 20 10.25 -9.59 19.41
N GLN A 21 10.11 -8.54 18.60
CA GLN A 21 9.95 -7.16 19.08
C GLN A 21 8.54 -6.84 19.60
N GLY A 22 7.57 -7.74 19.40
CA GLY A 22 6.16 -7.49 19.78
C GLY A 22 5.46 -6.43 18.93
N THR A 23 5.99 -6.07 17.76
CA THR A 23 5.48 -5.01 16.88
C THR A 23 4.88 -5.54 15.58
N TYR A 24 4.80 -6.86 15.41
CA TYR A 24 4.33 -7.50 14.18
C TYR A 24 2.93 -7.03 13.76
N ASP A 25 1.96 -7.03 14.66
CA ASP A 25 0.56 -6.70 14.31
C ASP A 25 0.41 -5.23 13.88
N GLU A 26 0.94 -4.29 14.68
CA GLU A 26 0.92 -2.85 14.36
C GLU A 26 1.65 -2.55 13.04
N THR A 27 2.83 -3.17 12.85
CA THR A 27 3.61 -2.99 11.62
C THR A 27 2.86 -3.51 10.41
N THR A 28 2.20 -4.67 10.55
CA THR A 28 1.44 -5.30 9.46
C THR A 28 0.22 -4.46 9.09
N GLU A 29 -0.52 -3.96 10.09
CA GLU A 29 -1.67 -3.08 9.87
C GLU A 29 -1.27 -1.82 9.10
N GLN A 30 -0.22 -1.13 9.55
CA GLN A 30 0.32 0.04 8.86
C GLN A 30 0.81 -0.31 7.44
N ALA A 31 1.45 -1.46 7.27
CA ALA A 31 1.96 -1.89 5.97
C ALA A 31 0.83 -2.09 4.94
N VAL A 32 -0.30 -2.68 5.32
CA VAL A 32 -1.45 -2.88 4.42
C VAL A 32 -1.89 -1.56 3.79
N LYS A 33 -2.10 -0.52 4.61
CA LYS A 33 -2.51 0.80 4.12
C LYS A 33 -1.47 1.41 3.19
N ARG A 34 -0.19 1.35 3.57
CA ARG A 34 0.94 1.86 2.76
C ARG A 34 1.02 1.18 1.40
N VAL A 35 0.87 -0.14 1.37
CA VAL A 35 0.88 -0.92 0.12
C VAL A 35 -0.28 -0.53 -0.78
N LEU A 36 -1.51 -0.42 -0.23
CA LEU A 36 -2.67 -0.01 -1.02
C LEU A 36 -2.52 1.39 -1.61
N ALA A 37 -2.07 2.36 -0.81
CA ALA A 37 -1.82 3.73 -1.28
C ALA A 37 -0.74 3.78 -2.37
N PHE A 38 0.36 3.04 -2.17
CA PHE A 38 1.43 2.92 -3.17
C PHE A 38 0.94 2.31 -4.48
N GLN A 39 0.20 1.20 -4.42
CA GLN A 39 -0.33 0.52 -5.60
C GLN A 39 -1.33 1.40 -6.37
N LEU A 40 -2.18 2.14 -5.67
CA LEU A 40 -3.12 3.07 -6.29
C LEU A 40 -2.38 4.22 -6.97
N ALA A 41 -1.39 4.83 -6.29
CA ALA A 41 -0.57 5.89 -6.86
C ALA A 41 0.24 5.40 -8.08
N ALA A 42 0.75 4.17 -8.04
CA ALA A 42 1.43 3.55 -9.18
C ALA A 42 0.48 3.38 -10.37
N ALA A 43 -0.71 2.80 -10.15
CA ALA A 43 -1.69 2.62 -11.21
C ALA A 43 -2.16 3.95 -11.82
N MET A 44 -2.32 4.99 -11.01
CA MET A 44 -2.60 6.35 -11.49
C MET A 44 -1.48 6.88 -12.38
N ARG A 45 -0.21 6.67 -12.02
CA ARG A 45 0.94 7.08 -12.85
C ARG A 45 0.96 6.33 -14.18
N ASP A 46 0.80 5.01 -14.15
CA ASP A 46 0.81 4.16 -15.36
C ASP A 46 -0.29 4.58 -16.34
N GLN A 47 -1.45 4.97 -15.82
CA GLN A 47 -2.61 5.39 -16.61
C GLN A 47 -2.67 6.90 -16.86
N HIS A 48 -1.66 7.66 -16.44
CA HIS A 48 -1.59 9.12 -16.59
C HIS A 48 -2.81 9.86 -15.95
N ILE A 49 -3.36 9.30 -14.87
CA ILE A 49 -4.47 9.89 -14.13
C ILE A 49 -3.91 10.87 -13.10
N SER A 50 -4.20 12.16 -13.29
CA SER A 50 -3.84 13.18 -12.30
C SER A 50 -4.67 13.04 -11.02
N LYS A 51 -4.20 13.61 -9.90
CA LYS A 51 -5.00 13.69 -8.66
C LYS A 51 -6.34 14.41 -8.87
N VAL A 52 -6.36 15.47 -9.68
CA VAL A 52 -7.60 16.21 -9.96
C VAL A 52 -8.59 15.33 -10.72
N GLU A 53 -8.11 14.61 -11.73
CA GLU A 53 -8.93 13.69 -12.52
C GLU A 53 -9.46 12.53 -11.67
N MET A 54 -8.61 11.93 -10.85
CA MET A 54 -9.02 10.86 -9.94
C MET A 54 -10.08 11.34 -8.94
N ALA A 55 -9.92 12.53 -8.38
CA ALA A 55 -10.89 13.11 -7.46
C ALA A 55 -12.25 13.33 -8.14
N LYS A 56 -12.25 13.81 -9.39
CA LYS A 56 -13.48 13.93 -10.21
C LYS A 56 -14.15 12.59 -10.46
N ARG A 57 -13.38 11.56 -10.86
CA ARG A 57 -13.93 10.20 -11.11
C ARG A 57 -14.52 9.56 -9.87
N LEU A 58 -14.00 9.90 -8.69
CA LEU A 58 -14.48 9.41 -7.41
C LEU A 58 -15.60 10.25 -6.79
N ASP A 59 -16.01 11.34 -7.45
CA ASP A 59 -16.95 12.33 -6.92
C ASP A 59 -16.57 12.80 -5.50
N THR A 60 -15.31 13.21 -5.35
CA THR A 60 -14.70 13.54 -4.06
C THR A 60 -13.80 14.76 -4.17
N SER A 61 -13.47 15.40 -3.05
CA SER A 61 -12.54 16.53 -3.04
C SER A 61 -11.10 16.07 -3.21
N ARG A 62 -10.22 16.97 -3.69
CA ARG A 62 -8.78 16.72 -3.73
C ARG A 62 -8.22 16.36 -2.35
N SER A 63 -8.69 17.00 -1.28
CA SER A 63 -8.24 16.71 0.09
C SER A 63 -8.70 15.33 0.58
N GLN A 64 -9.85 14.84 0.14
CA GLN A 64 -10.28 13.45 0.41
C GLN A 64 -9.40 12.45 -0.35
N LEU A 65 -9.04 12.73 -1.61
CA LEU A 65 -8.10 11.90 -2.35
C LEU A 65 -6.70 11.92 -1.73
N ASP A 66 -6.21 13.08 -1.29
CA ASP A 66 -4.90 13.17 -0.65
C ASP A 66 -4.85 12.30 0.62
N ARG A 67 -5.92 12.27 1.43
CA ARG A 67 -6.05 11.35 2.57
C ARG A 67 -6.11 9.88 2.16
N LEU A 68 -6.76 9.55 1.04
CA LEU A 68 -6.79 8.20 0.51
C LEU A 68 -5.38 7.71 0.13
N LEU A 69 -4.57 8.59 -0.47
CA LEU A 69 -3.22 8.30 -0.93
C LEU A 69 -2.14 8.49 0.14
N ASP A 70 -2.50 9.02 1.31
CA ASP A 70 -1.58 9.26 2.41
C ASP A 70 -1.27 7.92 3.13
N PRO A 71 0.01 7.48 3.15
CA PRO A 71 0.43 6.25 3.81
C PRO A 71 0.31 6.28 5.34
N SER A 72 0.14 7.46 5.94
CA SER A 72 0.06 7.67 7.39
C SER A 72 -1.36 8.02 7.85
N ASN A 73 -2.35 7.93 6.95
CA ASN A 73 -3.73 8.26 7.27
C ASN A 73 -4.59 7.01 7.45
N ASP A 74 -4.99 6.76 8.68
CA ASP A 74 -5.73 5.56 9.07
C ASP A 74 -7.25 5.69 8.80
N GLY A 75 -7.75 6.89 8.51
CA GLY A 75 -9.17 7.21 8.46
C GLY A 75 -9.82 7.06 7.08
N VAL A 76 -9.74 5.88 6.45
CA VAL A 76 -10.35 5.63 5.13
C VAL A 76 -11.20 4.38 5.12
N THR A 77 -12.42 4.46 4.58
CA THR A 77 -13.33 3.31 4.53
C THR A 77 -12.99 2.35 3.39
N LEU A 78 -13.31 1.06 3.59
CA LEU A 78 -13.18 0.03 2.55
C LEU A 78 -13.96 0.37 1.27
N ALA A 79 -15.09 1.06 1.38
CA ALA A 79 -15.89 1.50 0.24
C ALA A 79 -15.13 2.51 -0.63
N VAL A 80 -14.43 3.47 -0.03
CA VAL A 80 -13.63 4.45 -0.78
C VAL A 80 -12.45 3.78 -1.46
N LEU A 81 -11.73 2.90 -0.74
CA LEU A 81 -10.63 2.12 -1.29
C LEU A 81 -11.07 1.26 -2.49
N SER A 82 -12.23 0.59 -2.37
CA SER A 82 -12.76 -0.27 -3.44
C SER A 82 -13.13 0.52 -4.69
N ARG A 83 -13.80 1.67 -4.55
CA ARG A 83 -14.12 2.55 -5.69
C ARG A 83 -12.85 3.08 -6.36
N ALA A 84 -11.85 3.48 -5.56
CA ALA A 84 -10.57 3.95 -6.10
C ALA A 84 -9.83 2.86 -6.88
N ALA A 85 -9.81 1.63 -6.38
CA ALA A 85 -9.27 0.50 -7.12
C ALA A 85 -10.01 0.29 -8.45
N GLN A 86 -11.35 0.36 -8.46
CA GLN A 86 -12.15 0.19 -9.68
C GLN A 86 -11.85 1.25 -10.74
N VAL A 87 -11.67 2.52 -10.34
CA VAL A 87 -11.33 3.62 -11.27
C VAL A 87 -10.02 3.36 -12.02
N VAL A 88 -9.08 2.64 -11.40
CA VAL A 88 -7.81 2.24 -12.03
C VAL A 88 -7.85 0.81 -12.58
N GLY A 89 -9.02 0.20 -12.75
CA GLY A 89 -9.17 -1.14 -13.32
C GLY A 89 -8.71 -2.28 -12.40
N ARG A 90 -8.72 -2.07 -11.08
CA ARG A 90 -8.31 -3.05 -10.06
C ARG A 90 -9.47 -3.36 -9.10
N SER A 91 -9.29 -4.38 -8.27
CA SER A 91 -10.22 -4.77 -7.21
C SER A 91 -9.48 -5.11 -5.93
N ILE A 92 -10.09 -4.86 -4.78
CA ILE A 92 -9.55 -5.27 -3.47
C ILE A 92 -10.14 -6.64 -3.10
N ARG A 93 -9.29 -7.54 -2.62
CA ARG A 93 -9.69 -8.81 -2.01
C ARG A 93 -9.25 -8.80 -0.56
N LEU A 94 -10.17 -9.11 0.34
CA LEU A 94 -9.93 -9.20 1.78
C LEU A 94 -10.42 -10.57 2.25
N GLU A 95 -9.71 -11.14 3.21
CA GLU A 95 -10.08 -12.36 3.89
C GLU A 95 -9.85 -12.17 5.39
N LEU A 96 -10.68 -12.83 6.20
CA LEU A 96 -10.43 -13.01 7.62
C LEU A 96 -9.69 -14.34 7.76
N VAL A 97 -8.51 -14.30 8.38
CA VAL A 97 -7.63 -15.45 8.60
C VAL A 97 -7.69 -15.94 10.05
#